data_AF-A0A3D2I7B4-F1
#
_entry.id   AF-A0A3D2I7B4-F1
#
_cell.length_a   1.000
_cell.length_b   1.000
_cell.length_c   1.000
_cell.angle_alpha   90.00
_cell.angle_beta   90.00
_cell.angle_gamma   90.00
#
_symmetry.space_group_name_H-M   'P 1'
#
loop_
_entity.id
_entity.type
_entity.pdbx_description
1 polymer ?
#
loop_
_entity_poly.entity_id
_entity_poly.type
_entity_poly.pdbx_seq_one_letter_code
_entity_poly.pdbx_strand_id
1 'polypeptide(L)'
;MEQEIVPALGFTVSGSVAGVTDNAMVTLLKDGVVAARGDVRADGGFLLSGLRIGAGTYTLRVDGGGCVAWEMPVALSDDSGSANVACLLRRIGDVNGDGTGAEDALRCTLDLQTLYDYLALRQVPGSFCDSADAARNELLVRYFLRLADVNEDGQVDILDYQRLYLLARNG
;
A
#
# COMPACT_ATOMS: atom_id res chain seq x y z
N MET A 1 -41.95 26.65 4.58
CA MET A 1 -40.59 26.23 4.94
C MET A 1 -40.08 25.47 3.74
N GLU A 2 -39.39 26.16 2.83
CA GLU A 2 -38.76 25.51 1.68
C GLU A 2 -37.54 24.77 2.23
N GLN A 3 -37.55 23.44 2.11
CA GLN A 3 -36.38 22.63 2.36
C GLN A 3 -35.41 22.90 1.21
N GLU A 4 -34.35 23.64 1.49
CA GLU A 4 -33.19 23.69 0.60
C GLU A 4 -32.60 22.27 0.58
N ILE A 5 -32.91 21.53 -0.49
CA ILE A 5 -32.26 20.25 -0.76
C ILE A 5 -30.84 20.61 -1.21
N VAL A 6 -29.93 20.76 -0.24
CA VAL A 6 -28.50 20.75 -0.55
C VAL A 6 -28.22 19.37 -1.12
N PRO A 7 -27.83 19.23 -2.41
CA PRO A 7 -27.40 17.94 -2.92
C PRO A 7 -26.20 17.56 -2.05
N ALA A 8 -26.24 16.40 -1.38
CA ALA A 8 -25.07 15.90 -0.69
C ALA A 8 -23.93 15.83 -1.72
N LEU A 9 -23.00 16.78 -1.66
CA LEU A 9 -21.79 16.79 -2.47
C LEU A 9 -21.05 15.52 -2.07
N GLY A 10 -21.11 14.52 -2.94
CA GLY A 10 -20.49 13.24 -2.64
C GLY A 10 -18.98 13.40 -2.58
N PHE A 11 -18.34 12.85 -1.55
CA PHE A 11 -16.89 12.86 -1.46
C PHE A 11 -16.27 12.15 -2.66
N THR A 12 -15.07 12.60 -3.03
CA THR A 12 -14.25 11.96 -4.06
C THR A 12 -12.90 11.56 -3.50
N VAL A 13 -12.55 10.29 -3.54
CA VAL A 13 -11.20 9.81 -3.24
C VAL A 13 -10.55 9.37 -4.54
N SER A 14 -9.39 9.94 -4.85
CA SER A 14 -8.62 9.63 -6.04
C SER A 14 -7.16 9.39 -5.66
N GLY A 15 -6.38 8.87 -6.60
CA GLY A 15 -4.97 8.71 -6.36
C GLY A 15 -4.29 7.87 -7.41
N SER A 16 -3.04 7.54 -7.11
CA SER A 16 -2.21 6.63 -7.89
C SER A 16 -1.71 5.49 -7.03
N VAL A 17 -1.49 4.35 -7.66
CA VAL A 17 -0.83 3.17 -7.11
C VAL A 17 0.46 2.99 -7.88
N ALA A 18 1.59 3.03 -7.16
CA ALA A 18 2.88 2.64 -7.73
C ALA A 18 3.15 1.16 -7.42
N GLY A 19 3.44 0.38 -8.46
CA GLY A 19 3.72 -1.05 -8.38
C GLY A 19 2.74 -1.87 -9.22
N VAL A 20 2.30 -3.02 -8.70
CA VAL A 20 1.42 -3.96 -9.41
C VAL A 20 0.03 -3.33 -9.58
N THR A 21 -0.50 -3.33 -10.80
CA THR A 21 -1.85 -2.82 -11.12
C THR A 21 -2.81 -3.89 -11.60
N ASP A 22 -2.30 -5.07 -11.99
CA ASP A 22 -3.10 -6.18 -12.48
C ASP A 22 -4.07 -6.69 -11.41
N ASN A 23 -5.38 -6.60 -11.68
CA ASN A 23 -6.46 -6.95 -10.76
C ASN A 23 -6.37 -6.26 -9.39
N ALA A 24 -5.69 -5.11 -9.32
CA ALA A 24 -5.59 -4.36 -8.09
C ALA A 24 -6.90 -3.62 -7.80
N MET A 25 -7.32 -3.66 -6.53
CA MET A 25 -8.56 -3.06 -6.07
C MET A 25 -8.28 -2.08 -4.94
N VAL A 26 -9.02 -0.98 -4.94
CA VAL A 26 -9.06 -0.02 -3.85
C VAL A 26 -10.36 -0.20 -3.07
N THR A 27 -10.24 -0.31 -1.75
CA THR A 27 -11.36 -0.35 -0.82
C THR A 27 -11.22 0.79 0.18
N LEU A 28 -12.27 1.60 0.32
CA LEU A 28 -12.38 2.59 1.39
C LEU A 28 -13.16 1.95 2.54
N LEU A 29 -12.60 1.99 3.75
CA LEU A 29 -13.19 1.41 4.95
C LEU A 29 -13.41 2.46 6.04
N LYS A 30 -14.49 2.29 6.80
CA LYS A 30 -14.76 2.98 8.06
C LYS A 30 -14.96 1.95 9.14
N ASP A 31 -14.09 1.95 10.16
CA ASP A 31 -14.20 1.03 11.30
C ASP A 31 -14.34 -0.45 10.87
N GLY A 32 -13.56 -0.83 9.84
CA GLY A 32 -13.58 -2.18 9.24
C GLY A 32 -14.73 -2.45 8.25
N VAL A 33 -15.70 -1.55 8.13
CA VAL A 33 -16.83 -1.67 7.19
C VAL A 33 -16.50 -1.01 5.87
N VAL A 34 -16.80 -1.69 4.77
CA VAL A 34 -16.57 -1.18 3.41
C VAL A 34 -17.54 -0.03 3.12
N ALA A 35 -16.98 1.16 2.89
CA ALA A 35 -17.70 2.36 2.47
C ALA A 35 -17.76 2.48 0.93
N ALA A 36 -16.70 2.08 0.24
CA ALA A 36 -16.63 2.12 -1.22
C ALA A 36 -15.58 1.14 -1.76
N ARG A 37 -15.69 0.79 -3.05
CA ARG A 37 -14.70 0.02 -3.79
C ARG A 37 -14.54 0.56 -5.21
N GLY A 38 -13.39 0.34 -5.80
CA GLY A 38 -13.12 0.61 -7.20
C GLY A 38 -11.86 -0.09 -7.67
N ASP A 39 -11.72 -0.20 -8.98
CA ASP A 39 -10.55 -0.82 -9.60
C ASP A 39 -9.41 0.18 -9.76
N VAL A 40 -8.19 -0.33 -9.68
CA VAL A 40 -6.99 0.38 -10.12
C VAL A 40 -6.87 0.19 -11.63
N ARG A 41 -6.73 1.28 -12.37
CA ARG A 41 -6.54 1.25 -13.82
C ARG A 41 -5.12 0.81 -14.16
N ALA A 42 -4.90 0.41 -15.41
CA ALA A 42 -3.59 -0.01 -15.89
C ALA A 42 -2.49 1.06 -15.73
N ASP A 43 -2.86 2.35 -15.74
CA ASP A 43 -1.95 3.47 -15.49
C ASP A 43 -1.67 3.73 -14.00
N GLY A 44 -2.19 2.88 -13.11
CA GLY A 44 -2.10 3.00 -11.65
C GLY A 44 -3.12 3.98 -11.05
N GLY A 45 -3.91 4.68 -11.85
CA GLY A 45 -4.90 5.63 -11.36
C GLY A 45 -6.17 4.95 -10.83
N PHE A 46 -6.78 5.51 -9.79
CA PHE A 46 -8.11 5.10 -9.33
C PHE A 46 -9.00 6.31 -9.01
N LEU A 47 -10.32 6.07 -8.97
CA LEU A 47 -11.31 7.10 -8.63
C LEU A 47 -12.52 6.47 -7.93
N LEU A 48 -12.79 6.90 -6.71
CA LEU A 48 -14.01 6.63 -5.94
C LEU A 48 -14.79 7.94 -5.84
N SER A 49 -15.80 8.14 -6.69
CA SER A 49 -16.56 9.39 -6.77
C SER A 49 -18.00 9.23 -6.28
N GLY A 50 -18.63 10.35 -5.94
CA GLY A 50 -20.04 10.36 -5.56
C GLY A 50 -20.35 9.69 -4.22
N LEU A 51 -19.35 9.55 -3.35
CA LEU A 51 -19.47 8.82 -2.09
C LEU A 51 -20.46 9.51 -1.15
N ARG A 52 -21.54 8.83 -0.81
CA ARG A 52 -22.57 9.31 0.13
C ARG A 52 -22.22 8.85 1.55
N ILE A 53 -21.12 9.39 2.07
CA ILE A 53 -20.56 9.06 3.38
C ILE A 53 -20.31 10.35 4.18
N GLY A 54 -20.17 10.25 5.50
CA GLY A 54 -19.91 11.42 6.36
C GLY A 54 -18.44 11.83 6.37
N ALA A 55 -18.14 13.07 6.76
CA ALA A 55 -16.78 13.51 7.05
C ALA A 55 -16.12 12.66 8.15
N GLY A 56 -14.78 12.64 8.14
CA GLY A 56 -13.95 11.94 9.11
C GLY A 56 -12.82 11.16 8.48
N THR A 57 -12.10 10.41 9.30
CA THR A 57 -10.99 9.56 8.85
C THR A 57 -11.47 8.18 8.45
N TYR A 58 -11.04 7.73 7.28
CA TYR A 58 -11.26 6.41 6.71
C TYR A 58 -9.92 5.71 6.51
N THR A 59 -9.95 4.39 6.35
CA THR A 59 -8.79 3.63 5.89
C THR A 59 -8.95 3.36 4.40
N LEU A 60 -7.99 3.80 3.59
CA LEU A 60 -7.88 3.36 2.22
C LEU A 60 -6.97 2.14 2.16
N ARG A 61 -7.48 1.05 1.61
CA ARG A 61 -6.76 -0.20 1.42
C ARG A 61 -6.63 -0.49 -0.07
N VAL A 62 -5.43 -0.87 -0.50
CA VAL A 62 -5.16 -1.35 -1.86
C VAL A 62 -4.69 -2.79 -1.78
N ASP A 63 -5.37 -3.70 -2.47
CA ASP A 63 -5.02 -5.14 -2.55
C ASP A 63 -4.79 -5.55 -4.00
N GLY A 64 -4.00 -6.61 -4.17
CA GLY A 64 -3.80 -7.31 -5.45
C GLY A 64 -3.25 -8.71 -5.20
N GLY A 65 -3.49 -9.64 -6.12
CA GLY A 65 -3.04 -11.02 -5.98
C GLY A 65 -1.52 -11.13 -5.83
N GLY A 66 -1.04 -11.87 -4.82
CA GLY A 66 0.39 -12.04 -4.56
C GLY A 66 1.12 -10.79 -4.05
N CYS A 67 0.38 -9.75 -3.68
CA CYS A 67 0.91 -8.51 -3.14
C CYS A 67 0.59 -8.34 -1.66
N VAL A 68 1.42 -7.58 -0.96
CA VAL A 68 1.12 -7.10 0.38
C VAL A 68 0.17 -5.91 0.27
N ALA A 69 -0.97 -5.98 0.95
CA ALA A 69 -1.95 -4.90 0.94
C ALA A 69 -1.38 -3.61 1.54
N TRP A 70 -1.54 -2.48 0.86
CA TRP A 70 -1.23 -1.16 1.38
C TRP A 70 -2.42 -0.57 2.11
N GLU A 71 -2.22 -0.01 3.29
CA GLU A 71 -3.25 0.62 4.09
C GLU A 71 -2.78 2.00 4.57
N MET A 72 -3.63 3.02 4.44
CA MET A 72 -3.34 4.35 4.94
C MET A 72 -4.60 5.11 5.36
N PRO A 73 -4.50 6.04 6.33
CA PRO A 73 -5.61 6.91 6.68
C PRO A 73 -5.88 7.93 5.57
N VAL A 74 -7.16 8.24 5.35
CA VAL A 74 -7.63 9.31 4.47
C VAL A 74 -8.64 10.14 5.24
N ALA A 75 -8.33 11.42 5.45
CA ALA A 75 -9.23 12.37 6.09
C ALA A 75 -10.13 13.03 5.03
N LEU A 76 -11.44 12.96 5.24
CA LEU A 76 -12.44 13.65 4.44
C LEU A 76 -13.07 14.75 5.29
N SER A 77 -13.08 15.98 4.77
CA SER A 77 -13.78 17.11 5.41
C SER A 77 -14.73 17.75 4.42
N ASP A 78 -15.82 18.29 4.93
CA ASP A 78 -16.85 18.95 4.12
C ASP A 78 -16.27 20.14 3.30
N ASP A 79 -15.15 20.72 3.75
CA ASP A 79 -14.47 21.83 3.08
C ASP A 79 -13.70 21.41 1.82
N SER A 80 -13.06 20.23 1.81
CA SER A 80 -12.24 19.79 0.68
C SER A 80 -13.02 19.00 -0.37
N GLY A 81 -14.09 18.31 0.05
CA GLY A 81 -14.94 17.45 -0.78
C GLY A 81 -14.20 16.30 -1.50
N SER A 82 -12.86 16.26 -1.39
CA SER A 82 -12.00 15.40 -2.17
C SER A 82 -10.67 15.12 -1.45
N ALA A 83 -10.11 13.95 -1.71
CA ALA A 83 -8.78 13.55 -1.29
C ALA A 83 -8.02 12.94 -2.48
N ASN A 84 -6.73 13.26 -2.58
CA ASN A 84 -5.81 12.67 -3.54
C ASN A 84 -4.63 12.04 -2.78
N VAL A 85 -4.32 10.78 -3.06
CA VAL A 85 -3.31 10.03 -2.31
C VAL A 85 -2.38 9.22 -3.21
N ALA A 86 -1.18 8.98 -2.72
CA ALA A 86 -0.20 8.09 -3.33
C ALA A 86 -0.10 6.77 -2.55
N CYS A 87 -0.42 5.68 -3.22
CA CYS A 87 -0.42 4.32 -2.68
C CYS A 87 0.72 3.49 -3.28
N LEU A 88 1.06 2.40 -2.60
CA LEU A 88 1.99 1.39 -3.10
C LEU A 88 1.25 0.06 -3.24
N LEU A 89 1.67 -0.80 -4.16
CA LEU A 89 1.25 -2.19 -4.17
C LEU A 89 2.39 -3.05 -4.69
N ARG A 90 2.99 -3.85 -3.81
CA ARG A 90 4.25 -4.57 -4.06
C ARG A 90 4.08 -6.03 -3.70
N ARG A 91 4.82 -6.88 -4.41
CA ARG A 91 4.87 -8.31 -4.13
C ARG A 91 5.60 -8.56 -2.81
N ILE A 92 5.19 -9.60 -2.10
CA ILE A 92 5.94 -10.08 -0.94
C ILE A 92 7.40 -10.34 -1.34
N GLY A 93 8.36 -9.88 -0.53
CA GLY A 93 9.79 -9.97 -0.82
C GLY A 93 10.40 -8.84 -1.67
N ASP A 94 9.62 -7.90 -2.25
CA ASP A 94 10.14 -6.66 -2.89
C ASP A 94 10.54 -5.65 -1.80
N VAL A 95 11.61 -6.00 -1.07
CA VAL A 95 12.09 -5.27 0.11
C VAL A 95 13.03 -4.13 -0.27
N ASN A 96 13.62 -4.16 -1.47
CA ASN A 96 14.40 -3.05 -1.99
C ASN A 96 13.49 -1.93 -2.55
N GLY A 97 12.23 -2.25 -2.89
CA GLY A 97 11.24 -1.29 -3.36
C GLY A 97 11.43 -0.87 -4.82
N ASP A 98 12.09 -1.67 -5.65
CA ASP A 98 12.28 -1.38 -7.07
C ASP A 98 11.09 -1.86 -7.94
N GLY A 99 10.14 -2.57 -7.34
CA GLY A 99 8.91 -3.02 -8.01
C GLY A 99 9.05 -4.36 -8.70
N THR A 100 10.23 -4.97 -8.59
CA THR A 100 10.48 -6.34 -9.05
C THR A 100 10.50 -7.26 -7.83
N GLY A 101 9.88 -8.42 -7.95
CA GLY A 101 9.82 -9.40 -6.86
C GLY A 101 10.80 -10.55 -7.08
N ALA A 102 10.60 -11.63 -6.31
CA ALA A 102 11.39 -12.85 -6.41
C ALA A 102 11.32 -13.58 -7.77
N GLU A 103 10.45 -13.14 -8.69
CA GLU A 103 10.27 -13.70 -10.04
C GLU A 103 11.43 -13.34 -11.00
N ASP A 104 12.25 -12.35 -10.67
CA ASP A 104 13.48 -12.02 -11.42
C ASP A 104 14.70 -12.35 -10.56
N ALA A 105 15.48 -13.36 -10.95
CA ALA A 105 16.62 -13.86 -10.17
C ALA A 105 17.72 -12.80 -9.92
N LEU A 106 17.95 -11.89 -10.88
CA LEU A 106 18.97 -10.84 -10.72
C LEU A 106 18.49 -9.79 -9.72
N ARG A 107 17.21 -9.43 -9.82
CA ARG A 107 16.59 -8.43 -8.95
C ARG A 107 16.35 -8.94 -7.54
N CYS A 108 15.97 -10.21 -7.40
CA CYS A 108 15.85 -10.88 -6.13
C CYS A 108 17.17 -10.90 -5.35
N THR A 109 18.32 -10.84 -6.03
CA THR A 109 19.62 -10.68 -5.35
C THR A 109 19.74 -9.34 -4.63
N LEU A 110 19.16 -8.26 -5.18
CA LEU A 110 19.12 -6.95 -4.52
C LEU A 110 18.14 -6.96 -3.33
N ASP A 111 17.01 -7.67 -3.44
CA ASP A 111 16.10 -7.88 -2.32
C ASP A 111 16.76 -8.69 -1.20
N LEU A 112 17.46 -9.78 -1.53
CA LEU A 112 18.24 -10.56 -0.57
C LEU A 112 19.28 -9.70 0.14
N GLN A 113 20.07 -8.93 -0.60
CA GLN A 113 21.05 -8.01 0.01
C GLN A 113 20.38 -7.00 0.94
N THR A 114 19.25 -6.41 0.52
CA THR A 114 18.50 -5.44 1.32
C THR A 114 17.96 -6.07 2.60
N LEU A 115 17.40 -7.28 2.52
CA LEU A 115 16.90 -8.00 3.68
C LEU A 115 18.04 -8.36 4.63
N TYR A 116 19.18 -8.81 4.10
CA TYR A 116 20.38 -9.08 4.90
C TYR A 116 20.86 -7.83 5.65
N ASP A 117 20.96 -6.69 4.96
CA ASP A 117 21.39 -5.42 5.57
C ASP A 117 20.40 -4.97 6.66
N TYR A 118 19.10 -5.13 6.44
CA TYR A 118 18.10 -4.88 7.47
C TYR A 118 18.29 -5.81 8.68
N LEU A 119 18.49 -7.11 8.47
CA LEU A 119 18.69 -8.06 9.57
C LEU A 119 19.96 -7.77 10.37
N ALA A 120 21.03 -7.35 9.69
CA ALA A 120 22.32 -7.07 10.29
C ALA A 120 22.37 -5.71 11.01
N LEU A 121 21.79 -4.67 10.40
CA LEU A 121 21.95 -3.28 10.84
C LEU A 121 20.67 -2.68 11.44
N ARG A 122 19.53 -3.34 11.28
CA ARG A 122 18.19 -2.83 11.61
C ARG A 122 17.89 -1.49 10.93
N GLN A 123 18.45 -1.29 9.74
CA GLN A 123 18.22 -0.12 8.91
C GLN A 123 17.20 -0.44 7.83
N VAL A 124 16.11 0.32 7.81
CA VAL A 124 15.11 0.23 6.73
C VAL A 124 15.70 0.94 5.49
N PRO A 125 15.56 0.36 4.29
CA PRO A 125 16.02 1.00 3.06
C PRO A 125 15.30 2.34 2.81
N GLY A 126 16.02 3.30 2.23
CA GLY A 126 15.53 4.67 1.98
C GLY A 126 14.23 4.73 1.17
N SER A 127 14.01 3.77 0.27
CA SER A 127 12.74 3.59 -0.47
C SER A 127 11.51 3.45 0.42
N PHE A 128 11.69 3.15 1.71
CA PHE A 128 10.65 3.00 2.72
C PHE A 128 10.83 3.90 3.96
N CYS A 129 11.76 4.87 3.95
CA CYS A 129 11.91 5.79 5.09
C CYS A 129 12.38 7.22 4.75
N ASP A 130 12.56 7.58 3.48
CA ASP A 130 13.10 8.90 3.07
C ASP A 130 12.02 9.92 2.63
N SER A 131 10.79 9.81 3.14
CA SER A 131 9.79 10.88 2.96
C SER A 131 10.09 12.07 3.87
N ALA A 132 9.72 13.28 3.42
CA ALA A 132 9.72 14.47 4.27
C ALA A 132 8.62 14.42 5.37
N ASP A 133 7.62 13.54 5.21
CA ASP A 133 6.53 13.37 6.16
C ASP A 133 6.79 12.17 7.10
N ALA A 134 6.91 12.45 8.39
CA ALA A 134 7.15 11.44 9.41
C ALA A 134 6.01 10.40 9.52
N ALA A 135 4.75 10.82 9.36
CA ALA A 135 3.62 9.91 9.37
C ALA A 135 3.64 8.98 8.14
N ARG A 136 4.08 9.51 6.99
CA ARG A 136 4.31 8.70 5.80
C ARG A 136 5.44 7.70 6.01
N ASN A 137 6.55 8.10 6.62
CA ASN A 137 7.66 7.19 6.94
C ASN A 137 7.23 6.05 7.86
N GLU A 138 6.39 6.32 8.86
CA GLU A 138 5.87 5.26 9.73
C GLU A 138 5.05 4.23 8.95
N LEU A 139 4.20 4.67 8.01
CA LEU A 139 3.44 3.78 7.13
C LEU A 139 4.37 2.96 6.22
N LEU A 140 5.37 3.61 5.63
CA LEU A 140 6.33 2.95 4.75
C LEU A 140 7.17 1.90 5.47
N VAL A 141 7.63 2.19 6.70
CA VAL A 141 8.37 1.23 7.53
C VAL A 141 7.51 0.02 7.88
N ARG A 142 6.25 0.23 8.31
CA ARG A 142 5.32 -0.88 8.58
C ARG A 142 5.05 -1.72 7.34
N TYR A 143 4.94 -1.08 6.18
CA TYR A 143 4.74 -1.75 4.91
C TYR A 143 5.98 -2.56 4.50
N PHE A 144 7.19 -2.00 4.66
CA PHE A 144 8.45 -2.72 4.47
C PHE A 144 8.51 -4.00 5.32
N LEU A 145 8.17 -3.91 6.61
CA LEU A 145 8.19 -5.08 7.49
C LEU A 145 7.25 -6.19 7.01
N ARG A 146 6.08 -5.84 6.48
CA ARG A 146 5.15 -6.81 5.90
C ARG A 146 5.63 -7.39 4.57
N LEU A 147 6.42 -6.64 3.79
CA LEU A 147 7.07 -7.16 2.59
C LEU A 147 8.21 -8.11 2.95
N ALA A 148 8.92 -7.82 4.04
CA ALA A 148 10.08 -8.55 4.53
C ALA A 148 9.73 -9.81 5.32
N ASP A 149 8.52 -9.91 5.88
CA ASP A 149 7.94 -11.13 6.46
C ASP A 149 7.47 -12.07 5.33
N VAL A 150 8.43 -12.68 4.63
CA VAL A 150 8.20 -13.47 3.41
C VAL A 150 7.58 -14.83 3.76
N ASN A 151 7.78 -15.33 4.97
CA ASN A 151 7.18 -16.57 5.43
C ASN A 151 5.79 -16.38 6.09
N GLU A 152 5.36 -15.14 6.30
CA GLU A 152 4.09 -14.72 6.90
C GLU A 152 3.89 -15.21 8.35
N ASP A 153 4.97 -15.30 9.13
CA ASP A 153 4.93 -15.71 10.55
C ASP A 153 4.80 -14.54 11.54
N GLY A 154 4.80 -13.30 11.03
CA GLY A 154 4.67 -12.08 11.81
C GLY A 154 5.98 -11.55 12.38
N GLN A 155 7.12 -12.19 12.07
CA GLN A 155 8.46 -11.73 12.42
C GLN A 155 9.26 -11.48 11.16
N VAL A 156 10.30 -10.65 11.28
CA VAL A 156 11.28 -10.44 10.20
C VAL A 156 12.63 -10.92 10.70
N ASP A 157 13.00 -12.12 10.29
CA ASP A 157 14.21 -12.80 10.73
C ASP A 157 14.91 -13.59 9.60
N ILE A 158 15.84 -14.47 9.97
CA ILE A 158 16.64 -15.23 9.02
C ILE A 158 15.80 -16.24 8.21
N LEU A 159 14.64 -16.66 8.72
CA LEU A 159 13.73 -17.56 8.04
C LEU A 159 13.07 -16.88 6.83
N ASP A 160 12.81 -15.58 6.89
CA ASP A 160 12.35 -14.79 5.75
C ASP A 160 13.40 -14.71 4.65
N TYR A 161 14.65 -14.47 5.03
CA TYR A 161 15.76 -14.46 4.10
C TYR A 161 15.90 -15.83 3.40
N GLN A 162 15.80 -16.93 4.16
CA GLN A 162 15.80 -18.28 3.59
C GLN A 162 14.61 -18.49 2.66
N ARG A 163 13.42 -18.03 3.03
CA ARG A 163 12.21 -18.14 2.22
C ARG A 163 12.34 -17.38 0.91
N LEU A 164 12.82 -16.14 0.96
CA LEU A 164 13.08 -15.30 -0.20
C LEU A 164 14.10 -15.96 -1.14
N TYR A 165 15.18 -16.49 -0.59
CA TYR A 165 16.20 -17.23 -1.35
C TYR A 165 15.62 -18.46 -2.07
N LEU A 166 14.73 -19.21 -1.41
CA LEU A 166 14.06 -20.36 -2.00
C LEU A 166 13.09 -19.98 -3.12
N LEU A 167 12.41 -18.83 -3.00
CA LEU A 167 11.58 -18.29 -4.09
C LEU A 167 12.43 -17.92 -5.30
N ALA A 168 13.55 -17.22 -5.08
CA ALA A 168 14.49 -16.80 -6.13
C ALA A 168 15.06 -17.97 -6.95
N ARG A 169 15.26 -19.12 -6.29
CA ARG A 169 15.85 -20.32 -6.92
C ARG A 169 14.85 -21.13 -7.74
N ASN A 170 13.55 -21.02 -7.41
CA ASN A 170 12.49 -21.85 -8.00
C ASN A 170 11.65 -21.10 -9.05
N GLY A 171 11.83 -19.78 -9.19
CA GLY A 171 11.32 -18.97 -10.31
C GLY A 171 12.24 -19.08 -11.52
#